data_AF-A0A9D8DCG6-F1
#
_entry.id   AF-A0A9D8DCG6-F1
#
_cell.length_a   1.000
_cell.length_b   1.000
_cell.length_c   1.000
_cell.angle_alpha   90.00
_cell.angle_beta   90.00
_cell.angle_gamma   90.00
#
_symmetry.space_group_name_H-M   'P 1'
#
loop_
_entity.id
_entity.type
_entity.pdbx_description
1 polymer ?
#
loop_
_entity_poly.entity_id
_entity_poly.type
_entity_poly.pdbx_seq_one_letter_code
_entity_poly.pdbx_strand_id
1 'polypeptide(L)'
;MAVGTTRMRAGARAVLYDMDDAVREVVHPLDGAVGLTQARGALRQEPSTSGLFASKDDASRMGKVTEEDLRGLPAAEITDVLREEIAASDSHLVAFDELTPYEADPRSPLVRNGRIPAPDPASPGAQLAQALTSLDTPSPYGGTWASRVHVYIAPAITSAIAAGRGPDRNLGRDGKARFRTYRTVMTGLARAGAVWIEAYHGRRRPLTSLTVAEWRTAPAAFTDEYQRAGGDPSKLHLLLTGADAYPAGALPASCITPMQCQWSLAESTPAGRAMLANGVGSYRLGSHARSWLAEWQQRLP
;
A
#
# COMPACT_ATOMS: atom_id res chain seq x y z
N MET A 1 11.55 -12.81 -25.70
CA MET A 1 11.13 -13.89 -24.78
C MET A 1 9.81 -13.47 -24.16
N ALA A 2 8.75 -14.27 -24.30
CA ALA A 2 7.52 -14.02 -23.56
C ALA A 2 7.84 -14.20 -22.08
N VAL A 3 7.80 -13.12 -21.30
CA VAL A 3 7.91 -13.20 -19.85
C VAL A 3 6.61 -13.86 -19.38
N GLY A 4 6.70 -15.07 -18.84
CA GLY A 4 5.54 -15.76 -18.30
C GLY A 4 4.90 -14.96 -17.17
N THR A 5 3.60 -15.15 -16.97
CA THR A 5 2.83 -14.53 -15.89
C THR A 5 3.48 -14.83 -14.52
N THR A 6 3.61 -13.81 -13.68
CA THR A 6 4.24 -13.93 -12.36
C THR A 6 3.46 -14.86 -11.46
N ARG A 7 4.10 -15.90 -10.92
CA ARG A 7 3.49 -16.76 -9.89
C ARG A 7 3.64 -16.13 -8.51
N MET A 8 2.55 -16.18 -7.74
CA MET A 8 2.51 -15.81 -6.34
C MET A 8 3.18 -16.86 -5.47
N ARG A 9 3.78 -16.41 -4.37
CA ARG A 9 4.39 -17.29 -3.38
C ARG A 9 3.31 -18.01 -2.59
N ALA A 10 3.66 -19.18 -2.06
CA ALA A 10 2.84 -19.84 -1.06
C ALA A 10 2.61 -18.89 0.13
N GLY A 11 1.36 -18.71 0.54
CA GLY A 11 1.00 -17.78 1.61
C GLY A 11 0.91 -16.29 1.20
N ALA A 12 0.94 -15.98 -0.11
CA ALA A 12 0.66 -14.64 -0.60
C ALA A 12 -0.70 -14.14 -0.09
N ARG A 13 -0.74 -12.88 0.33
CA ARG A 13 -1.93 -12.27 0.94
C ARG A 13 -2.61 -11.28 0.00
N ALA A 14 -3.92 -11.17 0.14
CA ALA A 14 -4.72 -10.15 -0.50
C ALA A 14 -5.50 -9.39 0.56
N VAL A 15 -5.25 -8.08 0.68
CA VAL A 15 -6.15 -7.23 1.46
C VAL A 15 -7.25 -6.70 0.55
N LEU A 16 -8.49 -6.98 0.91
CA LEU A 16 -9.69 -6.52 0.24
C LEU A 16 -10.20 -5.27 0.96
N TYR A 17 -9.92 -4.10 0.40
CA TYR A 17 -10.38 -2.82 0.91
C TYR A 17 -11.52 -2.31 0.00
N ASP A 18 -12.73 -2.82 0.17
CA ASP A 18 -13.84 -2.45 -0.72
C ASP A 18 -15.21 -2.63 -0.05
N MET A 19 -16.26 -2.17 -0.73
CA MET A 19 -17.64 -2.33 -0.31
C MET A 19 -18.08 -3.81 -0.32
N ASP A 20 -19.06 -4.12 0.52
CA ASP A 20 -19.54 -5.49 0.78
C ASP A 20 -19.83 -6.29 -0.51
N ASP A 21 -20.50 -5.70 -1.50
CA ASP A 21 -20.88 -6.42 -2.72
C ASP A 21 -19.68 -6.85 -3.58
N ALA A 22 -18.68 -5.98 -3.70
CA ALA A 22 -17.46 -6.30 -4.45
C ALA A 22 -16.62 -7.35 -3.71
N VAL A 23 -16.47 -7.20 -2.39
CA VAL A 23 -15.76 -8.18 -1.55
C VAL A 23 -16.46 -9.53 -1.60
N ARG A 24 -17.80 -9.57 -1.49
CA ARG A 24 -18.59 -10.80 -1.62
C ARG A 24 -18.30 -11.50 -2.93
N GLU A 25 -18.19 -10.77 -4.02
CA GLU A 25 -18.00 -11.37 -5.34
C GLU A 25 -16.56 -11.86 -5.60
N VAL A 26 -15.60 -11.39 -4.79
CA VAL A 26 -14.24 -11.95 -4.71
C VAL A 26 -14.20 -13.21 -3.83
N VAL A 27 -14.91 -13.20 -2.71
CA VAL A 27 -14.83 -14.25 -1.67
C VAL A 27 -15.77 -15.44 -1.95
N HIS A 28 -17.00 -15.16 -2.37
CA HIS A 28 -18.07 -16.11 -2.68
C HIS A 28 -18.77 -15.74 -4.00
N PRO A 29 -18.12 -16.01 -5.14
CA PRO A 29 -18.70 -15.76 -6.45
C PRO A 29 -20.10 -16.37 -6.62
N LEU A 30 -21.07 -15.56 -7.05
CA LEU A 30 -22.44 -16.03 -7.28
C LEU A 30 -22.55 -17.12 -8.37
N ASP A 31 -21.59 -17.15 -9.30
CA ASP A 31 -21.51 -18.13 -10.37
C ASP A 31 -20.89 -19.48 -9.95
N GLY A 32 -20.55 -19.64 -8.67
CA GLY A 32 -19.96 -20.87 -8.13
C GLY A 32 -18.46 -21.03 -8.43
N ALA A 33 -17.81 -20.02 -9.03
CA ALA A 33 -16.36 -20.04 -9.20
C ALA A 33 -15.62 -20.06 -7.84
N VAL A 34 -14.37 -20.54 -7.84
CA VAL A 34 -13.59 -20.68 -6.62
C VAL A 34 -13.15 -19.32 -6.06
N GLY A 35 -13.90 -18.77 -5.10
CA GLY A 35 -13.57 -17.51 -4.46
C GLY A 35 -12.29 -17.51 -3.62
N LEU A 36 -11.85 -16.32 -3.22
CA LEU A 36 -10.66 -16.09 -2.41
C LEU A 36 -11.05 -16.12 -0.92
N THR A 37 -10.72 -17.22 -0.23
CA THR A 37 -11.05 -17.41 1.19
C THR A 37 -9.88 -17.01 2.10
N GLN A 38 -10.11 -16.95 3.42
CA GLN A 38 -9.05 -16.75 4.43
C GLN A 38 -7.92 -17.78 4.26
N ALA A 39 -8.25 -19.07 4.07
CA ALA A 39 -7.27 -20.13 3.84
C ALA A 39 -6.41 -19.92 2.58
N ARG A 40 -6.87 -19.03 1.68
CA ARG A 40 -6.17 -18.63 0.45
C ARG A 40 -5.55 -17.24 0.54
N GLY A 41 -5.41 -16.70 1.76
CA GLY A 41 -4.66 -15.47 2.05
C GLY A 41 -5.48 -14.18 2.07
N ALA A 42 -6.81 -14.27 2.08
CA ALA A 42 -7.68 -13.09 2.13
C ALA A 42 -7.67 -12.43 3.52
N LEU A 43 -7.51 -11.12 3.53
CA LEU A 43 -7.77 -10.21 4.65
C LEU A 43 -8.76 -9.15 4.17
N ARG A 44 -9.58 -8.61 5.06
CA ARG A 44 -10.49 -7.50 4.72
C ARG A 44 -10.20 -6.26 5.55
N GLN A 45 -10.32 -5.11 4.92
CA GLN A 45 -10.33 -3.81 5.58
C GLN A 45 -11.67 -3.14 5.33
N GLU A 46 -12.21 -2.50 6.36
CA GLU A 46 -13.50 -1.83 6.39
C GLU A 46 -13.69 -0.80 5.28
N PRO A 47 -14.85 -0.81 4.58
CA PRO A 47 -16.16 -0.52 5.20
C PRO A 47 -17.18 -1.68 5.25
N SER A 48 -16.72 -2.94 5.23
CA SER A 48 -17.56 -4.13 5.18
C SER A 48 -18.28 -4.43 6.51
N THR A 49 -19.60 -4.24 6.54
CA THR A 49 -20.41 -4.49 7.75
C THR A 49 -20.91 -5.93 7.87
N SER A 50 -20.66 -6.76 6.85
CA SER A 50 -21.18 -8.13 6.77
C SER A 50 -20.10 -9.20 7.01
N GLY A 51 -20.47 -10.32 7.64
CA GLY A 51 -19.61 -11.50 7.79
C GLY A 51 -19.46 -12.21 6.45
N LEU A 52 -18.49 -11.78 5.64
CA LEU A 52 -18.40 -12.16 4.24
C LEU A 52 -17.73 -13.51 3.97
N PHE A 53 -16.94 -14.07 4.88
CA PHE A 53 -16.41 -15.43 4.74
C PHE A 53 -17.17 -16.47 5.60
N ALA A 54 -18.16 -16.04 6.41
CA ALA A 54 -19.23 -16.79 7.12
C ALA A 54 -19.70 -15.99 8.37
N SER A 55 -20.62 -16.54 9.17
CA SER A 55 -21.19 -15.89 10.37
C SER A 55 -20.24 -15.77 11.60
N LYS A 56 -18.95 -16.10 11.47
CA LYS A 56 -17.95 -16.06 12.56
C LYS A 56 -16.55 -15.70 12.03
N ASP A 57 -16.45 -14.53 11.43
CA ASP A 57 -15.34 -14.25 10.51
C ASP A 57 -14.70 -12.88 10.77
N ASP A 58 -14.68 -12.49 12.03
CA ASP A 58 -14.05 -11.24 12.43
C ASP A 58 -12.51 -11.37 12.44
N ALA A 59 -11.95 -12.59 12.62
CA ALA A 59 -10.51 -12.84 12.64
C ALA A 59 -9.76 -12.49 11.34
N SER A 60 -10.47 -12.18 10.24
CA SER A 60 -9.91 -11.72 8.97
C SER A 60 -10.02 -10.19 8.77
N ARG A 61 -10.78 -9.52 9.64
CA ARG A 61 -11.03 -8.08 9.62
C ARG A 61 -9.89 -7.34 10.29
N MET A 62 -9.19 -6.54 9.51
CA MET A 62 -8.20 -5.60 10.00
C MET A 62 -8.90 -4.40 10.64
N GLY A 63 -8.37 -3.96 11.78
CA GLY A 63 -8.68 -2.64 12.33
C GLY A 63 -8.22 -1.54 11.36
N LYS A 64 -8.71 -0.32 11.55
CA LYS A 64 -8.41 0.80 10.66
C LYS A 64 -8.15 2.07 11.45
N VAL A 65 -7.03 2.72 11.14
CA VAL A 65 -6.70 4.06 11.61
C VAL A 65 -6.44 4.92 10.38
N THR A 66 -6.98 6.13 10.33
CA THR A 66 -6.79 7.06 9.22
C THR A 66 -5.66 8.05 9.51
N GLU A 67 -5.17 8.73 8.47
CA GLU A 67 -4.25 9.87 8.65
C GLU A 67 -4.84 10.97 9.54
N GLU A 68 -6.16 11.18 9.49
CA GLU A 68 -6.83 12.18 10.32
C GLU A 68 -6.77 11.81 11.81
N ASP A 69 -6.98 10.54 12.16
CA ASP A 69 -6.93 10.06 13.55
C ASP A 69 -5.56 10.28 14.20
N LEU A 70 -4.47 10.21 13.41
CA LEU A 70 -3.10 10.38 13.90
C LEU A 70 -2.58 11.81 13.77
N ARG A 71 -3.33 12.70 13.11
CA ARG A 71 -2.82 14.01 12.71
C ARG A 71 -2.57 14.88 13.94
N GLY A 72 -1.32 15.33 14.09
CA GLY A 72 -0.91 16.23 15.17
C GLY A 72 -0.66 15.53 16.50
N LEU A 73 -0.88 14.22 16.60
CA LEU A 73 -0.56 13.45 17.78
C LEU A 73 0.96 13.28 17.94
N PRO A 74 1.48 13.28 19.19
CA PRO A 74 2.84 12.85 19.47
C PRO A 74 2.98 11.32 19.32
N ALA A 75 4.21 10.86 19.15
CA ALA A 75 4.56 9.47 18.86
C ALA A 75 4.05 8.48 19.91
N ALA A 76 4.00 8.90 21.19
CA ALA A 76 3.46 8.08 22.27
C ALA A 76 1.95 7.84 22.08
N GLU A 77 1.18 8.89 21.77
CA GLU A 77 -0.26 8.77 21.52
C GLU A 77 -0.54 7.98 20.24
N ILE A 78 0.25 8.16 19.17
CA ILE A 78 0.16 7.31 17.96
C ILE A 78 0.41 5.83 18.31
N THR A 79 1.39 5.55 19.17
CA THR A 79 1.72 4.19 19.63
C THR A 79 0.54 3.57 20.36
N ASP A 80 -0.12 4.32 21.24
CA ASP A 80 -1.26 3.86 22.03
C ASP A 80 -2.48 3.61 21.15
N VAL A 81 -2.82 4.54 20.24
CA VAL A 81 -3.91 4.37 19.26
C VAL A 81 -3.72 3.10 18.43
N LEU A 82 -2.51 2.89 17.89
CA LEU A 82 -2.24 1.69 17.09
C LEU A 82 -2.33 0.41 17.93
N ARG A 83 -1.87 0.42 19.19
CA ARG A 83 -1.98 -0.76 20.08
C ARG A 83 -3.42 -1.08 20.43
N GLU A 84 -4.21 -0.06 20.76
CA GLU A 84 -5.62 -0.20 21.08
C GLU A 84 -6.38 -0.81 19.90
N GLU A 85 -6.16 -0.28 18.70
CA GLU A 85 -6.83 -0.78 17.50
C GLU A 85 -6.38 -2.20 17.12
N ILE A 86 -5.10 -2.54 17.32
CA ILE A 86 -4.61 -3.92 17.17
C ILE A 86 -5.26 -4.85 18.20
N ALA A 87 -5.43 -4.41 19.44
CA ALA A 87 -6.03 -5.24 20.49
C ALA A 87 -7.54 -5.41 20.30
N ALA A 88 -8.21 -4.40 19.78
CA ALA A 88 -9.65 -4.39 19.51
C ALA A 88 -10.01 -5.17 18.24
N SER A 89 -9.11 -5.25 17.25
CA SER A 89 -9.37 -5.99 16.02
C SER A 89 -9.20 -7.50 16.23
N ASP A 90 -10.16 -8.28 15.73
CA ASP A 90 -10.14 -9.74 15.84
C ASP A 90 -9.01 -10.41 15.05
N SER A 91 -8.52 -9.77 13.99
CA SER A 91 -7.31 -10.22 13.27
C SER A 91 -6.01 -9.88 13.99
N HIS A 92 -6.09 -9.00 15.00
CA HIS A 92 -4.94 -8.36 15.64
C HIS A 92 -3.99 -7.71 14.65
N LEU A 93 -4.55 -7.13 13.60
CA LEU A 93 -3.87 -6.32 12.59
C LEU A 93 -4.60 -4.99 12.48
N VAL A 94 -3.85 -3.95 12.16
CA VAL A 94 -4.40 -2.63 11.85
C VAL A 94 -3.83 -2.13 10.53
N ALA A 95 -4.69 -1.53 9.72
CA ALA A 95 -4.26 -0.77 8.57
C ALA A 95 -4.25 0.73 8.87
N PHE A 96 -3.13 1.36 8.58
CA PHE A 96 -3.03 2.81 8.50
C PHE A 96 -3.46 3.25 7.09
N ASP A 97 -4.68 3.80 6.99
CA ASP A 97 -5.37 4.14 5.76
C ASP A 97 -4.88 5.49 5.20
N GLU A 98 -4.05 5.31 4.18
CA GLU A 98 -3.37 6.28 3.33
C GLU A 98 -2.43 7.26 4.05
N LEU A 99 -1.14 6.94 4.01
CA LEU A 99 -0.09 7.94 4.16
C LEU A 99 -0.09 8.82 2.89
N THR A 100 -0.56 10.06 3.02
CA THR A 100 -0.62 11.01 1.91
C THR A 100 0.62 11.91 1.86
N PRO A 101 0.94 12.55 0.72
CA PRO A 101 1.89 13.64 0.73
C PRO A 101 1.30 14.77 1.55
N TYR A 102 1.88 15.04 2.73
CA TYR A 102 1.65 16.30 3.41
C TYR A 102 1.89 17.45 2.42
N GLU A 103 0.98 18.44 2.40
CA GLU A 103 1.27 19.73 1.80
C GLU A 103 2.66 20.15 2.24
N ALA A 104 3.46 20.72 1.33
CA ALA A 104 4.87 21.02 1.59
C ALA A 104 5.02 21.66 2.97
N ASP A 105 5.41 20.86 3.98
CA ASP A 105 5.35 21.31 5.36
C ASP A 105 6.19 22.58 5.42
N PRO A 106 5.64 23.72 5.85
CA PRO A 106 6.43 24.94 5.96
C PRO A 106 7.64 24.74 6.89
N ARG A 107 7.59 23.74 7.78
CA ARG A 107 8.70 23.29 8.63
C ARG A 107 9.64 22.31 7.94
N SER A 108 9.30 21.75 6.78
CA SER A 108 10.21 20.89 6.02
C SER A 108 11.49 21.67 5.73
N PRO A 109 12.66 21.10 6.05
CA PRO A 109 13.90 21.81 5.88
C PRO A 109 14.18 22.10 4.39
N LEU A 110 14.65 23.32 4.14
CA LEU A 110 15.15 23.72 2.82
C LEU A 110 16.51 23.09 2.58
N VAL A 111 16.75 22.62 1.35
CA VAL A 111 18.10 22.25 0.93
C VAL A 111 18.95 23.53 0.86
N ARG A 112 20.05 23.59 1.62
CA ARG A 112 20.98 24.72 1.63
C ARG A 112 22.37 24.23 1.25
N ASN A 113 22.95 24.78 0.18
CA ASN A 113 24.29 24.42 -0.32
C ASN A 113 24.48 22.90 -0.55
N GLY A 114 23.46 22.22 -1.07
CA GLY A 114 23.50 20.76 -1.29
C GLY A 114 23.43 19.92 -0.02
N ARG A 115 23.24 20.53 1.15
CA ARG A 115 23.02 19.81 2.42
C ARG A 115 21.55 19.77 2.78
N ILE A 116 21.13 18.59 3.23
CA ILE A 116 19.79 18.32 3.76
C ILE A 116 19.87 18.49 5.29
N PRO A 117 19.18 19.46 5.89
CA PRO A 117 19.08 19.56 7.35
C PRO A 117 18.36 18.35 7.94
N ALA A 118 18.62 18.06 9.22
CA ALA A 118 17.87 17.03 9.94
C ALA A 118 16.36 17.33 9.88
N PRO A 119 15.50 16.30 9.74
CA PRO A 119 14.06 16.49 9.77
C PRO A 119 13.62 17.03 11.13
N ASP A 120 12.58 17.88 11.14
CA ASP A 120 11.94 18.32 12.38
C ASP A 120 11.40 17.08 13.12
N PRO A 121 11.85 16.80 14.37
CA PRO A 121 11.34 15.67 15.14
C PRO A 121 9.83 15.79 15.41
N ALA A 122 9.26 17.00 15.38
CA ALA A 122 7.82 17.23 15.52
C ALA A 122 7.05 17.17 14.19
N SER A 123 7.70 16.79 13.08
CA SER A 123 7.00 16.55 11.81
C SER A 123 6.14 15.27 11.90
N PRO A 124 4.99 15.20 11.19
CA PRO A 124 4.12 14.02 11.24
C PRO A 124 4.85 12.72 10.85
N GLY A 125 5.70 12.79 9.82
CA GLY A 125 6.51 11.64 9.40
C GLY A 125 7.52 11.19 10.46
N ALA A 126 8.10 12.12 11.25
CA ALA A 126 8.99 11.78 12.35
C ALA A 126 8.23 11.14 13.52
N GLN A 127 7.07 11.69 13.89
CA GLN A 127 6.23 11.16 14.96
C GLN A 127 5.73 9.75 14.62
N LEU A 128 5.26 9.52 13.39
CA LEU A 128 4.86 8.19 12.93
C LEU A 128 6.04 7.20 12.91
N ALA A 129 7.21 7.62 12.43
CA ALA A 129 8.40 6.76 12.43
C ALA A 129 8.87 6.38 13.84
N GLN A 130 8.82 7.33 14.77
CA GLN A 130 9.13 7.09 16.18
C GLN A 130 8.10 6.14 16.81
N ALA A 131 6.80 6.31 16.54
CA ALA A 131 5.77 5.42 17.03
C ALA A 131 5.97 3.97 16.55
N LEU A 132 6.20 3.77 15.24
CA LEU A 132 6.50 2.45 14.68
C LEU A 132 7.80 1.84 15.23
N THR A 133 8.77 2.68 15.60
CA THR A 133 9.98 2.23 16.29
C THR A 133 9.67 1.77 17.72
N SER A 134 8.85 2.51 18.48
CA SER A 134 8.40 2.12 19.82
C SER A 134 7.52 0.86 19.82
N LEU A 135 6.79 0.62 18.73
CA LEU A 135 6.02 -0.60 18.50
C LEU A 135 6.89 -1.80 18.11
N ASP A 136 8.20 -1.64 17.90
CA ASP A 136 9.11 -2.76 17.62
C ASP A 136 9.49 -3.53 18.90
N THR A 137 8.45 -3.95 19.62
CA THR A 137 8.49 -4.75 20.84
C THR A 137 7.56 -5.95 20.67
N PRO A 138 7.82 -7.08 21.35
CA PRO A 138 7.00 -8.28 21.20
C PRO A 138 5.50 -8.02 21.42
N SER A 139 4.67 -8.56 20.53
CA SER A 139 3.21 -8.53 20.66
C SER A 139 2.68 -9.87 21.20
N PRO A 140 1.67 -9.88 22.09
CA PRO A 140 1.04 -11.12 22.55
C PRO A 140 0.35 -11.90 21.41
N TYR A 141 0.09 -11.25 20.28
CA TYR A 141 -0.53 -11.85 19.09
C TYR A 141 0.51 -12.46 18.14
N GLY A 142 1.81 -12.38 18.49
CA GLY A 142 2.97 -12.88 17.75
C GLY A 142 3.76 -11.77 17.03
N GLY A 143 5.03 -12.00 16.72
CA GLY A 143 5.88 -10.97 16.11
C GLY A 143 6.04 -9.75 17.03
N THR A 144 6.16 -8.56 16.44
CA THR A 144 6.16 -7.28 17.17
C THR A 144 4.86 -6.51 16.93
N TRP A 145 4.53 -5.55 17.78
CA TRP A 145 3.37 -4.68 17.52
C TRP A 145 3.49 -3.94 16.19
N ALA A 146 4.70 -3.50 15.82
CA ALA A 146 4.95 -2.87 14.53
C ALA A 146 4.67 -3.82 13.35
N SER A 147 4.99 -5.11 13.51
CA SER A 147 4.68 -6.14 12.50
C SER A 147 3.18 -6.40 12.30
N ARG A 148 2.32 -5.86 13.17
CA ARG A 148 0.85 -5.92 13.05
C ARG A 148 0.25 -4.70 12.34
N VAL A 149 1.06 -3.69 12.06
CA VAL A 149 0.65 -2.50 11.32
C VAL A 149 0.91 -2.72 9.83
N HIS A 150 -0.13 -2.57 9.02
CA HIS A 150 -0.04 -2.45 7.56
C HIS A 150 -0.19 -0.98 7.20
N VAL A 151 0.62 -0.47 6.27
CA VAL A 151 0.56 0.94 5.87
C VAL A 151 0.25 1.07 4.39
N TYR A 152 -0.75 1.88 4.05
CA TYR A 152 -1.10 2.19 2.66
C TYR A 152 -0.39 3.47 2.22
N ILE A 153 0.20 3.45 1.04
CA ILE A 153 1.00 4.56 0.52
C ILE A 153 0.30 5.16 -0.68
N ALA A 154 -0.14 6.41 -0.56
CA ALA A 154 -0.78 7.15 -1.64
C ALA A 154 0.06 7.14 -2.93
N PRO A 155 -0.56 7.08 -4.12
CA PRO A 155 0.17 7.05 -5.40
C PRO A 155 1.10 8.26 -5.58
N ALA A 156 0.71 9.41 -5.03
CA ALA A 156 1.48 10.65 -5.13
C ALA A 156 2.83 10.60 -4.38
N ILE A 157 2.98 9.77 -3.33
CA ILE A 157 4.28 9.53 -2.68
C ILE A 157 5.14 8.68 -3.61
N THR A 158 4.58 7.60 -4.14
CA THR A 158 5.27 6.65 -5.01
C THR A 158 5.76 7.31 -6.31
N SER A 159 4.89 8.07 -6.98
CA SER A 159 5.24 8.88 -8.15
C SER A 159 6.33 9.92 -7.83
N ALA A 160 6.29 10.52 -6.64
CA ALA A 160 7.34 11.44 -6.22
C ALA A 160 8.67 10.72 -6.00
N ILE A 161 8.70 9.52 -5.43
CA ILE A 161 9.96 8.77 -5.34
C ILE A 161 10.48 8.42 -6.75
N ALA A 162 9.59 7.94 -7.63
CA ALA A 162 9.90 7.52 -9.00
C ALA A 162 10.48 8.61 -9.89
N ALA A 163 9.94 9.83 -9.84
CA ALA A 163 10.32 10.93 -10.71
C ALA A 163 11.72 11.51 -10.42
N GLY A 164 12.56 10.82 -9.64
CA GLY A 164 13.82 11.39 -9.11
C GLY A 164 13.57 12.56 -8.14
N ARG A 165 12.31 12.71 -7.73
CA ARG A 165 11.85 13.51 -6.61
C ARG A 165 11.99 12.71 -5.30
N GLY A 166 12.60 11.52 -5.35
CA GLY A 166 13.48 10.89 -4.34
C GLY A 166 14.72 11.76 -4.08
N PRO A 167 15.69 11.34 -3.26
CA PRO A 167 16.69 12.24 -2.69
C PRO A 167 17.40 13.07 -3.75
N ASP A 168 17.23 14.38 -3.62
CA ASP A 168 17.75 15.44 -4.48
C ASP A 168 17.00 15.73 -5.80
N ARG A 169 15.68 16.01 -5.71
CA ARG A 169 15.10 17.37 -5.97
C ARG A 169 13.56 17.40 -6.00
N ASN A 170 12.94 18.08 -5.02
CA ASN A 170 11.53 18.50 -5.06
C ASN A 170 11.42 20.02 -4.95
N LEU A 171 10.98 20.70 -6.01
CA LEU A 171 10.57 22.11 -5.90
C LEU A 171 9.19 22.18 -5.21
N GLY A 172 9.02 23.04 -4.21
CA GLY A 172 7.72 23.43 -3.66
C GLY A 172 6.90 24.24 -4.67
N ARG A 173 5.66 24.61 -4.34
CA ARG A 173 4.85 25.52 -5.18
C ARG A 173 5.55 26.87 -5.43
N ASP A 174 6.47 27.24 -4.55
CA ASP A 174 7.35 28.42 -4.63
C ASP A 174 8.61 28.20 -5.48
N GLY A 175 8.74 27.06 -6.17
CA GLY A 175 9.91 26.72 -6.97
C GLY A 175 11.17 26.42 -6.15
N LYS A 176 11.07 26.30 -4.81
CA LYS A 176 12.24 26.06 -3.94
C LYS A 176 12.42 24.59 -3.60
N ALA A 177 13.66 24.10 -3.62
CA ALA A 177 13.97 22.73 -3.21
C ALA A 177 13.61 22.52 -1.72
N ARG A 178 12.52 21.79 -1.46
CA ARG A 178 12.08 21.38 -0.12
C ARG A 178 12.34 19.90 0.07
N PHE A 179 12.82 19.52 1.25
CA PHE A 179 12.90 18.13 1.63
C PHE A 179 11.48 17.58 1.80
N ARG A 180 11.14 16.51 1.07
CA ARG A 180 9.91 15.76 1.34
C ARG A 180 10.16 14.78 2.47
N THR A 181 9.26 14.78 3.44
CA THR A 181 9.28 14.05 4.72
C THR A 181 9.23 12.53 4.61
N TYR A 182 9.06 11.96 3.41
CA TYR A 182 8.95 10.51 3.25
C TYR A 182 10.22 9.77 3.71
N ARG A 183 11.42 10.35 3.59
CA ARG A 183 12.64 9.69 4.10
C ARG A 183 12.56 9.41 5.61
N THR A 184 11.98 10.34 6.35
CA THR A 184 11.80 10.18 7.80
C THR A 184 10.79 9.07 8.11
N VAL A 185 9.73 8.94 7.30
CA VAL A 185 8.74 7.88 7.52
C VAL A 185 9.25 6.50 7.10
N MET A 186 10.16 6.41 6.13
CA MET A 186 10.68 5.14 5.61
C MET A 186 11.34 4.26 6.68
N THR A 187 12.01 4.85 7.67
CA THR A 187 12.60 4.09 8.79
C THR A 187 11.52 3.45 9.67
N GLY A 188 10.38 4.14 9.85
CA GLY A 188 9.19 3.57 10.48
C GLY A 188 8.56 2.47 9.62
N LEU A 189 8.37 2.73 8.33
CA LEU A 189 7.80 1.75 7.38
C LEU A 189 8.60 0.44 7.36
N ALA A 190 9.93 0.50 7.50
CA ALA A 190 10.78 -0.69 7.57
C ALA A 190 10.41 -1.65 8.71
N ARG A 191 9.75 -1.16 9.76
CA ARG A 191 9.27 -1.94 10.92
C ARG A 191 7.85 -2.49 10.73
N ALA A 192 7.07 -1.92 9.82
CA ALA A 192 5.70 -2.34 9.56
C ALA A 192 5.63 -3.81 9.12
N GLY A 193 4.45 -4.42 9.29
CA GLY A 193 4.15 -5.78 8.83
C GLY A 193 4.04 -5.87 7.32
N ALA A 194 3.43 -4.86 6.70
CA ALA A 194 3.27 -4.75 5.26
C ALA A 194 3.16 -3.29 4.83
N VAL A 195 3.66 -2.99 3.63
CA VAL A 195 3.51 -1.68 2.99
C VAL A 195 2.84 -1.89 1.64
N TRP A 196 1.67 -1.31 1.47
CA TRP A 196 0.85 -1.44 0.26
C TRP A 196 0.96 -0.17 -0.56
N ILE A 197 1.65 -0.27 -1.69
CA ILE A 197 1.81 0.82 -2.63
C ILE A 197 0.53 0.92 -3.46
N GLU A 198 -0.21 2.01 -3.28
CA GLU A 198 -1.38 2.29 -4.09
C GLU A 198 -0.96 2.58 -5.52
N ALA A 199 -1.36 1.70 -6.42
CA ALA A 199 -0.92 1.71 -7.80
C ALA A 199 -2.16 1.61 -8.68
N TYR A 200 -2.80 2.76 -8.92
CA TYR A 200 -4.07 2.87 -9.62
C TYR A 200 -3.91 3.22 -11.09
N HIS A 201 -4.93 2.92 -11.89
CA HIS A 201 -5.09 3.50 -13.22
C HIS A 201 -6.55 3.86 -13.49
N GLY A 202 -6.78 4.71 -14.49
CA GLY A 202 -8.11 5.14 -14.91
C GLY A 202 -8.58 6.47 -14.30
N ARG A 203 -9.81 6.87 -14.61
CA ARG A 203 -10.39 8.18 -14.23
C ARG A 203 -11.40 8.01 -13.10
N ARG A 204 -10.95 7.59 -11.92
CA ARG A 204 -11.79 7.65 -10.71
C ARG A 204 -11.28 8.76 -9.80
N ARG A 205 -11.76 10.00 -10.00
CA ARG A 205 -11.51 11.07 -9.02
C ARG A 205 -12.10 10.66 -7.66
N PRO A 206 -11.42 10.87 -6.53
CA PRO A 206 -10.17 11.64 -6.33
C PRO A 206 -8.86 10.83 -6.42
N LEU A 207 -8.83 9.62 -6.98
CA LEU A 207 -7.60 8.82 -7.05
C LEU A 207 -6.60 9.38 -8.08
N THR A 208 -5.34 9.48 -7.67
CA THR A 208 -4.23 9.82 -8.58
C THR A 208 -3.75 8.54 -9.27
N SER A 209 -3.96 8.47 -10.58
CA SER A 209 -3.56 7.31 -11.38
C SER A 209 -2.11 7.41 -11.82
N LEU A 210 -1.41 6.28 -11.83
CA LEU A 210 -0.10 6.15 -12.43
C LEU A 210 -0.20 6.11 -13.96
N THR A 211 0.69 6.82 -14.63
CA THR A 211 0.99 6.67 -16.06
C THR A 211 1.76 5.37 -16.31
N VAL A 212 1.81 4.91 -17.56
CA VAL A 212 2.62 3.73 -17.94
C VAL A 212 4.11 3.92 -17.58
N ALA A 213 4.62 5.14 -17.70
CA ALA A 213 6.00 5.44 -17.34
C ALA A 213 6.24 5.30 -15.83
N GLU A 214 5.29 5.77 -15.00
CA GLU A 214 5.36 5.60 -13.54
C GLU A 214 5.27 4.13 -13.15
N TRP A 215 4.38 3.34 -13.75
CA TRP A 215 4.33 1.88 -13.52
C TRP A 215 5.68 1.18 -13.75
N ARG A 216 6.47 1.64 -14.72
CA ARG A 216 7.78 1.06 -15.05
C ARG A 216 8.93 1.53 -14.15
N THR A 217 8.71 2.56 -13.33
CA THR A 217 9.79 3.22 -12.57
C THR A 217 9.52 3.23 -11.08
N ALA A 218 8.28 3.48 -10.68
CA ALA A 218 7.85 3.64 -9.29
C ALA A 218 8.13 2.42 -8.40
N PRO A 219 7.81 1.16 -8.78
CA PRO A 219 8.08 0.02 -7.92
C PRO A 219 9.56 -0.14 -7.56
N ALA A 220 10.46 0.03 -8.55
CA ALA A 220 11.90 -0.08 -8.34
C ALA A 220 12.42 1.06 -7.46
N ALA A 221 12.06 2.30 -7.78
CA ALA A 221 12.51 3.46 -7.00
C ALA A 221 12.02 3.41 -5.55
N PHE A 222 10.77 2.99 -5.30
CA PHE A 222 10.24 2.82 -3.95
C PHE A 222 10.99 1.70 -3.21
N THR A 223 11.21 0.56 -3.88
CA THR A 223 11.95 -0.57 -3.29
C THR A 223 13.35 -0.14 -2.85
N ASP A 224 14.07 0.60 -3.70
CA ASP A 224 15.41 1.09 -3.39
C ASP A 224 15.43 2.01 -2.16
N GLU A 225 14.49 2.97 -2.07
CA GLU A 225 14.39 3.85 -0.89
C GLU A 225 14.02 3.07 0.38
N TYR A 226 13.10 2.13 0.27
CA TYR A 226 12.66 1.29 1.39
C TYR A 226 13.81 0.39 1.90
N GLN A 227 14.58 -0.22 1.00
CA GLN A 227 15.76 -1.00 1.35
C GLN A 227 16.86 -0.15 2.00
N ARG A 228 17.10 1.08 1.50
CA ARG A 228 18.07 2.00 2.11
C ARG A 228 17.70 2.36 3.55
N ALA A 229 16.41 2.38 3.87
CA ALA A 229 15.92 2.59 5.23
C ALA A 229 15.96 1.31 6.10
N GLY A 230 16.46 0.19 5.57
CA GLY A 230 16.54 -1.10 6.27
C GLY A 230 15.29 -1.97 6.12
N GLY A 231 14.37 -1.62 5.21
CA GLY A 231 13.15 -2.39 4.97
C GLY A 231 13.39 -3.68 4.19
N ASP A 232 12.59 -4.70 4.48
CA ASP A 232 12.59 -5.99 3.77
C ASP A 232 11.57 -5.99 2.59
N PRO A 233 12.02 -6.02 1.32
CA PRO A 233 11.13 -6.00 0.16
C PRO A 233 10.07 -7.12 0.11
N SER A 234 10.21 -8.19 0.90
CA SER A 234 9.19 -9.23 1.03
C SER A 234 7.86 -8.71 1.62
N LYS A 235 7.90 -7.54 2.28
CA LYS A 235 6.76 -6.86 2.87
C LYS A 235 6.13 -5.79 1.96
N LEU A 236 6.68 -5.58 0.77
CA LEU A 236 6.13 -4.63 -0.19
C LEU A 236 5.08 -5.31 -1.06
N HIS A 237 3.93 -4.65 -1.18
CA HIS A 237 2.79 -5.11 -1.95
C HIS A 237 2.27 -4.00 -2.85
N LEU A 238 1.44 -4.37 -3.84
CA LEU A 238 0.67 -3.43 -4.63
C LEU A 238 -0.79 -3.47 -4.19
N LEU A 239 -1.43 -2.31 -4.07
CA LEU A 239 -2.87 -2.16 -3.90
C LEU A 239 -3.45 -1.71 -5.25
N LEU A 240 -4.21 -2.59 -5.89
CA LEU A 240 -4.82 -2.35 -7.21
C LEU A 240 -6.26 -1.83 -7.05
N THR A 241 -6.85 -1.30 -8.12
CA THR A 241 -8.21 -0.72 -8.04
C THR A 241 -9.10 -1.23 -9.17
N GLY A 242 -10.41 -1.09 -9.01
CA GLY A 242 -11.34 -1.30 -10.12
C GLY A 242 -11.08 -0.26 -11.21
N ALA A 243 -10.92 -0.73 -12.44
CA ALA A 243 -10.53 0.15 -13.52
C ALA A 243 -11.36 -0.05 -14.80
N ASP A 244 -11.88 1.07 -15.26
CA ASP A 244 -12.70 1.24 -16.46
C ASP A 244 -11.92 1.84 -17.64
N ALA A 245 -10.72 2.36 -17.39
CA ALA A 245 -9.91 3.06 -18.37
C ALA A 245 -8.43 2.69 -18.29
N TYR A 246 -7.73 2.74 -19.41
CA TYR A 246 -6.29 2.51 -19.48
C TYR A 246 -5.49 3.67 -18.85
N PRO A 247 -4.28 3.40 -18.32
CA PRO A 247 -3.38 4.46 -17.88
C PRO A 247 -2.89 5.29 -19.06
N ALA A 248 -2.50 6.54 -18.80
CA ALA A 248 -1.91 7.38 -19.83
C ALA A 248 -0.51 6.89 -20.23
N GLY A 249 -0.23 6.88 -21.53
CA GLY A 249 1.06 6.48 -22.12
C GLY A 249 0.96 5.32 -23.11
N ALA A 250 2.11 4.93 -23.66
CA ALA A 250 2.19 3.82 -24.63
C ALA A 250 2.00 2.47 -23.94
N LEU A 251 0.85 1.83 -24.19
CA LEU A 251 0.47 0.57 -23.55
C LEU A 251 1.32 -0.61 -24.04
N PRO A 252 1.71 -1.54 -23.16
CA PRO A 252 2.19 -2.86 -23.56
C PRO A 252 1.16 -3.59 -24.42
N ALA A 253 1.62 -4.42 -25.36
CA ALA A 253 0.74 -5.23 -26.21
C ALA A 253 -0.14 -6.22 -25.40
N SER A 254 0.27 -6.59 -24.18
CA SER A 254 -0.50 -7.45 -23.28
C SER A 254 -1.68 -6.75 -22.59
N CYS A 255 -1.82 -5.42 -22.74
CA CYS A 255 -2.92 -4.66 -22.17
C CYS A 255 -4.20 -4.81 -23.01
N ILE A 256 -4.88 -5.97 -22.91
CA ILE A 256 -6.11 -6.24 -23.67
C ILE A 256 -7.31 -5.56 -23.02
N THR A 257 -7.48 -5.70 -21.69
CA THR A 257 -8.53 -5.00 -20.93
C THR A 257 -7.92 -4.04 -19.91
N PRO A 258 -8.64 -3.02 -19.42
CA PRO A 258 -8.13 -2.14 -18.37
C PRO A 258 -7.62 -2.92 -17.15
N MET A 259 -8.42 -3.83 -16.59
CA MET A 259 -8.01 -4.63 -15.43
C MET A 259 -6.75 -5.46 -15.73
N GLN A 260 -6.72 -6.23 -16.81
CA GLN A 260 -5.54 -7.03 -17.18
C GLN A 260 -4.30 -6.15 -17.43
N CYS A 261 -4.49 -4.92 -17.91
CA CYS A 261 -3.41 -3.98 -18.10
C CYS A 261 -2.75 -3.58 -16.77
N GLN A 262 -3.53 -3.44 -15.68
CA GLN A 262 -2.98 -3.17 -14.36
C GLN A 262 -2.01 -4.26 -13.92
N TRP A 263 -2.43 -5.53 -14.05
CA TRP A 263 -1.63 -6.68 -13.68
C TRP A 263 -0.39 -6.82 -14.57
N SER A 264 -0.55 -6.61 -15.88
CA SER A 264 0.58 -6.60 -16.83
C SER A 264 1.61 -5.52 -16.50
N LEU A 265 1.16 -4.33 -16.13
CA LEU A 265 2.04 -3.22 -15.75
C LEU A 265 2.71 -3.47 -14.40
N ALA A 266 1.98 -4.04 -13.43
CA ALA A 266 2.52 -4.45 -12.15
C ALA A 266 3.66 -5.48 -12.30
N GLU A 267 3.60 -6.40 -13.27
CA GLU A 267 4.69 -7.37 -13.53
C GLU A 267 5.74 -6.91 -14.55
N SER A 268 5.63 -5.68 -15.05
CA SER A 268 6.51 -5.18 -16.10
C SER A 268 7.97 -4.97 -15.67
N THR A 269 8.26 -4.99 -14.37
CA THR A 269 9.60 -4.80 -13.80
C THR A 269 9.96 -5.90 -12.79
N PRO A 270 11.26 -6.18 -12.53
CA PRO A 270 11.66 -7.11 -11.48
C PRO A 270 11.09 -6.77 -10.09
N ALA A 271 11.10 -5.49 -9.70
CA ALA A 271 10.55 -5.03 -8.42
C ALA A 271 9.04 -5.24 -8.35
N GLY A 272 8.31 -4.87 -9.42
CA GLY A 272 6.87 -5.09 -9.48
C GLY A 272 6.48 -6.57 -9.45
N ARG A 273 7.24 -7.44 -10.14
CA ARG A 273 7.08 -8.91 -10.03
C ARG A 273 7.30 -9.41 -8.62
N ALA A 274 8.31 -8.91 -7.92
CA ALA A 274 8.56 -9.29 -6.54
C ALA A 274 7.39 -8.89 -5.63
N MET A 275 6.86 -7.67 -5.78
CA MET A 275 5.68 -7.21 -5.02
C MET A 275 4.44 -8.06 -5.32
N LEU A 276 4.15 -8.31 -6.60
CA LEU A 276 3.05 -9.19 -6.99
C LEU A 276 3.20 -10.60 -6.40
N ALA A 277 4.42 -11.12 -6.36
CA ALA A 277 4.70 -12.44 -5.80
C ALA A 277 4.47 -12.51 -4.28
N ASN A 278 4.59 -11.39 -3.55
CA ASN A 278 4.26 -11.28 -2.13
C ASN A 278 2.75 -11.26 -1.86
N GLY A 279 1.95 -10.91 -2.88
CA GLY A 279 0.51 -10.72 -2.77
C GLY A 279 0.10 -9.29 -3.14
N VAL A 280 -1.20 -9.13 -3.37
CA VAL A 280 -1.81 -7.98 -4.04
C VAL A 280 -3.12 -7.65 -3.35
N GLY A 281 -3.27 -6.40 -2.93
CA GLY A 281 -4.51 -5.93 -2.36
C GLY A 281 -5.41 -5.33 -3.43
N SER A 282 -6.63 -5.01 -3.02
CA SER A 282 -7.62 -4.36 -3.87
C SER A 282 -8.30 -3.20 -3.16
N TYR A 283 -8.66 -2.17 -3.92
CA TYR A 283 -9.38 -1.01 -3.45
C TYR A 283 -10.44 -0.57 -4.48
N ARG A 284 -11.70 -0.38 -4.07
CA ARG A 284 -12.77 0.12 -4.97
C ARG A 284 -12.88 -0.66 -6.30
N LEU A 285 -12.86 -1.98 -6.26
CA LEU A 285 -13.11 -2.87 -7.39
C LEU A 285 -14.50 -2.63 -8.00
N GLY A 286 -15.54 -2.55 -7.17
CA GLY A 286 -16.93 -2.46 -7.64
C GLY A 286 -17.25 -3.57 -8.65
N SER A 287 -17.78 -3.22 -9.82
CA SER A 287 -18.11 -4.17 -10.91
C SER A 287 -16.90 -4.93 -11.49
N HIS A 288 -15.67 -4.59 -11.11
CA HIS A 288 -14.45 -5.25 -11.59
C HIS A 288 -13.94 -6.35 -10.64
N ALA A 289 -14.68 -6.67 -9.58
CA ALA A 289 -14.33 -7.74 -8.63
C ALA A 289 -14.00 -9.07 -9.32
N ARG A 290 -14.84 -9.48 -10.29
CA ARG A 290 -14.66 -10.74 -11.04
C ARG A 290 -13.38 -10.76 -11.88
N SER A 291 -13.11 -9.69 -12.61
CA SER A 291 -11.91 -9.62 -13.46
C SER A 291 -10.64 -9.54 -12.61
N TRP A 292 -10.68 -8.87 -11.46
CA TRP A 292 -9.58 -8.87 -10.50
C TRP A 292 -9.32 -10.27 -9.93
N LEU A 293 -10.36 -10.99 -9.50
CA LEU A 293 -10.22 -12.35 -8.96
C LEU A 293 -9.67 -13.31 -10.02
N ALA A 294 -10.10 -13.20 -11.28
CA ALA A 294 -9.59 -14.03 -12.36
C ALA A 294 -8.07 -13.86 -12.56
N GLU A 295 -7.58 -12.62 -12.53
CA GLU A 295 -6.13 -12.32 -12.63
C GLU A 295 -5.35 -12.83 -11.41
N TRP A 296 -5.93 -12.74 -10.22
CA TRP A 296 -5.36 -13.32 -9.00
C TRP A 296 -5.21 -14.85 -9.12
N GLN A 297 -6.28 -15.54 -9.51
CA GLN A 297 -6.31 -17.00 -9.62
C GLN A 297 -5.29 -17.55 -10.63
N GLN A 298 -5.10 -16.86 -11.77
CA GLN A 298 -4.12 -17.25 -12.78
C GLN A 298 -2.67 -17.27 -12.25
N ARG A 299 -2.41 -16.54 -11.16
CA ARG A 299 -1.07 -16.36 -10.58
C ARG A 299 -0.81 -17.24 -9.37
N LEU A 300 -1.82 -17.93 -8.84
CA LEU A 300 -1.60 -18.89 -7.76
C LEU A 300 -0.73 -20.07 -8.24
N PRO A 301 0.07 -20.66 -7.35
CA PRO A 301 0.84 -21.88 -7.65
C PRO A 301 -0.06 -23.08 -7.95
#